data_AF-A0A931K1V8-F1
#
_entry.id   AF-A0A931K1V8-F1
#
_cell.length_a   1.000
_cell.length_b   1.000
_cell.length_c   1.000
_cell.angle_alpha   90.00
_cell.angle_beta   90.00
_cell.angle_gamma   90.00
#
_symmetry.space_group_name_H-M   'P 1'
#
loop_
_entity.id
_entity.type
_entity.pdbx_description
1 polymer ?
#
loop_
_entity_poly.entity_id
_entity_poly.type
_entity_poly.pdbx_seq_one_letter_code
_entity_poly.pdbx_strand_id
1 'polypeptide(L)' 'MTSSDFDIHKIKCPDCGTINSVMANTIQITTPIDCSKCHLPLGLWGEARLKYGTPPPRPVGT' A
#
# COMPACT_ATOMS: atom_id res chain seq x y z
N MET A 1 -10.55 -23.80 -8.05
CA MET A 1 -10.59 -22.68 -7.10
C MET A 1 -9.79 -21.56 -7.73
N THR A 2 -10.47 -20.69 -8.48
CA THR A 2 -9.84 -19.61 -9.23
C THR A 2 -9.16 -18.66 -8.24
N SER A 3 -7.85 -18.47 -8.43
CA SER A 3 -7.02 -17.54 -7.68
C SER A 3 -7.74 -16.20 -7.51
N SER A 4 -8.24 -15.95 -6.31
CA SER A 4 -8.51 -14.60 -5.85
C SER A 4 -7.16 -13.90 -5.80
N ASP A 5 -6.80 -13.24 -6.90
CA ASP A 5 -5.68 -12.32 -6.98
C ASP A 5 -5.99 -11.16 -6.03
N PHE A 6 -5.71 -11.36 -4.75
CA PHE A 6 -5.82 -10.31 -3.76
C PHE A 6 -4.76 -9.29 -4.14
N ASP A 7 -5.20 -8.17 -4.70
CA ASP A 7 -4.35 -7.03 -5.04
C ASP A 7 -3.77 -6.42 -3.75
N ILE A 8 -2.70 -7.07 -3.26
CA ILE A 8 -2.00 -6.69 -2.02
C ILE A 8 -0.98 -5.63 -2.39
N HIS A 9 -1.29 -4.41 -2.03
CA HIS A 9 -0.38 -3.29 -2.19
C HIS A 9 0.54 -3.18 -0.98
N LYS A 10 1.85 -3.06 -1.26
CA LYS A 10 2.89 -2.88 -0.25
C LYS A 10 3.28 -1.41 -0.19
N ILE A 11 3.15 -0.82 0.99
CA ILE A 11 3.51 0.58 1.27
C ILE A 11 4.59 0.60 2.34
N LYS A 12 5.70 1.28 2.06
CA LYS A 12 6.80 1.42 3.03
C LYS A 12 6.60 2.67 3.88
N CYS A 13 6.52 2.52 5.19
CA CYS A 13 6.48 3.63 6.12
C CYS A 13 7.81 4.41 6.05
N PRO A 14 7.80 5.73 5.78
CA PRO A 14 9.02 6.53 5.70
C PRO A 14 9.68 6.75 7.07
N ASP A 15 8.91 6.63 8.15
CA ASP A 15 9.36 6.95 9.50
C ASP A 15 10.12 5.78 10.16
N CYS A 16 9.51 4.59 10.17
CA CYS A 16 10.10 3.40 10.77
C CYS A 16 10.64 2.38 9.74
N GLY A 17 10.44 2.61 8.45
CA GLY A 17 10.87 1.71 7.37
C GLY A 17 10.03 0.43 7.21
N THR A 18 8.98 0.23 8.01
CA THR A 18 8.14 -0.97 7.98
C THR A 18 7.30 -1.04 6.71
N ILE A 19 7.18 -2.23 6.12
CA ILE A 19 6.31 -2.47 4.96
C ILE A 19 4.93 -2.90 5.46
N ASN A 20 3.92 -2.06 5.23
CA ASN A 20 2.52 -2.44 5.44
C ASN A 20 1.97 -3.05 4.16
N SER A 21 1.31 -4.20 4.30
CA SER A 21 0.64 -4.87 3.19
C SER A 21 -0.85 -4.68 3.36
N VAL A 22 -1.46 -3.97 2.42
CA VAL A 22 -2.88 -3.60 2.48
C VAL A 22 -3.57 -4.17 1.25
N MET A 23 -4.70 -4.85 1.47
CA MET A 23 -5.53 -5.36 0.39
C MET A 23 -6.30 -4.21 -0.25
N ALA A 24 -5.88 -3.78 -1.43
CA ALA A 24 -6.47 -2.64 -2.13
C ALA A 24 -7.93 -2.87 -2.50
N ASN A 25 -8.34 -4.13 -2.68
CA ASN A 25 -9.70 -4.50 -3.06
C ASN A 25 -10.74 -4.32 -1.94
N THR A 26 -10.29 -4.14 -0.70
CA THR A 26 -11.16 -4.02 0.49
C THR A 26 -11.09 -2.65 1.16
N ILE A 27 -10.20 -1.77 0.71
CA ILE A 27 -9.96 -0.47 1.34
C ILE A 27 -10.33 0.68 0.38
N GLN A 28 -10.98 1.71 0.91
CA GLN A 28 -11.33 2.88 0.10
C GLN A 28 -10.15 3.85 0.04
N ILE A 29 -10.08 4.64 -1.03
CA ILE A 29 -9.02 5.66 -1.20
C ILE A 29 -9.02 6.71 -0.09
N THR A 30 -10.17 6.97 0.53
CA THR A 30 -10.38 7.89 1.64
C THR A 30 -10.23 7.21 3.01
N THR A 31 -9.93 5.91 3.04
CA THR A 31 -9.67 5.23 4.32
C THR A 31 -8.34 5.73 4.88
N PRO A 32 -8.32 6.29 6.09
CA PRO A 32 -7.07 6.63 6.75
C PRO A 32 -6.30 5.35 7.07
N ILE A 33 -5.00 5.36 6.81
CA ILE A 33 -4.10 4.25 7.12
C ILE A 33 -2.96 4.72 8.03
N ASP A 34 -2.68 3.89 9.01
CA ASP A 34 -1.53 4.02 9.90
C ASP A 34 -0.52 2.91 9.64
N CYS A 35 0.72 3.15 10.06
CA CYS A 35 1.73 2.12 10.00
C CYS A 35 1.51 1.08 11.09
N SER A 36 1.43 -0.22 10.77
CA SER A 36 1.24 -1.31 11.74
C SER A 36 2.37 -1.51 12.76
N LYS A 37 3.44 -0.71 12.72
CA LYS A 37 4.58 -0.82 13.65
C LYS A 37 4.77 0.42 14.51
N CYS A 38 4.82 1.60 13.91
CA CYS A 38 4.92 2.85 14.66
C CYS A 38 3.55 3.49 14.95
N HIS A 39 2.45 2.95 14.39
CA HIS A 39 1.10 3.50 14.47
C HIS A 39 0.99 4.97 14.05
N LEU A 40 1.98 5.46 13.30
CA LEU A 40 1.96 6.81 12.77
C LEU A 40 0.99 6.89 11.58
N PRO A 41 0.22 7.98 11.50
CA PRO A 41 -0.70 8.19 10.38
C PRO A 41 0.11 8.40 9.10
N LEU A 42 -0.07 7.48 8.13
CA LEU A 42 0.50 7.61 6.79
C LEU A 42 -0.35 8.53 5.89
N GLY A 43 -1.56 8.85 6.36
CA GLY A 43 -2.56 9.64 5.63
C GLY A 43 -3.66 8.77 5.04
N LEU A 44 -4.28 9.23 3.97
CA LEU A 44 -5.31 8.47 3.27
C LEU A 44 -4.70 7.37 2.38
N TRP A 45 -5.34 6.21 2.29
CA TRP A 45 -4.87 5.08 1.49
C TRP A 45 -4.54 5.48 0.05
N GLY A 46 -5.41 6.26 -0.60
CA GLY A 46 -5.19 6.72 -1.97
C GLY A 46 -3.89 7.52 -2.12
N GLU A 47 -3.61 8.42 -1.18
CA GLU A 47 -2.37 9.22 -1.20
C GLU A 47 -1.15 8.38 -0.83
N ALA A 48 -1.26 7.57 0.21
CA ALA A 48 -0.16 6.76 0.70
C ALA A 48 0.23 5.66 -0.29
N ARG A 49 -0.72 5.09 -1.03
CA ARG A 49 -0.45 4.19 -2.16
C ARG A 49 0.32 4.90 -3.28
N LEU A 50 -0.01 6.16 -3.58
CA LEU A 50 0.69 6.93 -4.62
C LEU A 50 2.09 7.41 -4.18
N LYS A 51 2.23 7.79 -2.91
CA LYS A 51 3.46 8.34 -2.32
C LYS A 51 4.46 7.26 -1.88
N TYR A 52 3.95 6.20 -1.25
CA TYR A 52 4.75 5.16 -0.58
C TYR A 52 4.54 3.77 -1.17
N GLY A 53 3.54 3.58 -2.02
CA GLY A 53 3.35 2.35 -2.73
C GLY A 53 4.48 2.19 -3.72
N THR A 54 5.18 1.06 -3.65
CA THR A 54 6.04 0.68 -4.78
C THR A 54 5.12 0.53 -5.99
N PRO A 55 5.32 1.27 -7.09
CA PRO A 55 4.62 0.96 -8.31
C PRO A 55 4.89 -0.52 -8.64
N PRO A 56 3.93 -1.26 -9.21
CA PRO A 56 4.26 -2.54 -9.82
C PRO A 56 5.47 -2.30 -10.74
N PRO A 57 6.43 -3.22 -10.83
CA PRO A 57 7.57 -3.05 -11.72
C PRO A 57 7.00 -2.64 -13.07
N ARG A 58 7.30 -1.41 -13.54
CA ARG A 58 6.97 -1.05 -14.91
C ARG A 58 7.58 -2.18 -15.75
N PRO A 59 6.85 -2.81 -16.69
CA PRO A 59 7.55 -3.57 -17.70
C PRO A 59 8.55 -2.58 -18.31
N VAL A 60 9.84 -2.84 -18.11
CA VAL A 60 10.91 -2.09 -18.76
C VAL A 60 10.75 -2.42 -20.25
N GLY A 61 9.96 -1.61 -20.92
CA GLY A 61 9.57 -1.80 -22.30
C GLY A 61 10.62 -1.17 -23.18
N THR A 62 11.43 -2.04 -23.81
CA THR A 62 12.23 -1.87 -25.04
C THR A 62 13.41 -0.91 -25.02
#